data_AF-A0A2T7G6F6-F1
#
_entry.id   AF-A0A2T7G6F6-F1
#
_cell.length_a   1.000
_cell.length_b   1.000
_cell.length_c   1.000
_cell.angle_alpha   90.00
_cell.angle_beta   90.00
_cell.angle_gamma   90.00
#
_symmetry.space_group_name_H-M   'P 1'
#
loop_
_entity.id
_entity.type
_entity.pdbx_description
1 polymer ?
#
loop_
_entity_poly.entity_id
_entity_poly.type
_entity_poly.pdbx_seq_one_letter_code
_entity_poly.pdbx_strand_id
1 'polypeptide(L)' 'MTDRPDLPPEAIRALAEAEARRAAAQAPDLPKELGGRKDGPEPVRYGDWEKKGIAIDF' A
#
# COMPACT_ATOMS: atom_id res chain seq x y z
N MET A 1 21.14 -3.71 -3.79
CA MET A 1 21.30 -2.25 -3.93
C MET A 1 20.63 -1.87 -5.22
N THR A 2 19.37 -1.45 -5.19
CA THR A 2 18.64 -1.08 -6.41
C THR A 2 18.95 0.35 -6.77
N ASP A 3 19.61 0.55 -7.91
CA ASP A 3 19.82 1.82 -8.59
C ASP A 3 18.53 2.65 -8.53
N ARG A 4 18.58 3.77 -7.80
CA ARG A 4 17.55 4.79 -7.90
C ARG A 4 17.90 5.58 -9.16
N PRO A 5 17.09 5.52 -10.25
CA PRO A 5 17.31 6.41 -11.37
C PRO A 5 17.21 7.84 -10.84
N ASP A 6 18.09 8.73 -11.30
CA ASP A 6 18.08 10.16 -10.96
C ASP A 6 16.66 10.72 -11.08
N LEU A 7 15.97 10.82 -9.95
CA LEU A 7 14.59 11.28 -9.91
C LEU A 7 14.61 12.79 -10.17
N PRO A 8 13.73 13.30 -11.04
CA PRO A 8 13.61 14.74 -11.23
C PRO A 8 13.23 15.40 -9.88
N PRO A 9 13.64 16.65 -9.64
CA PRO A 9 13.44 17.33 -8.36
C PRO A 9 11.95 17.39 -7.96
N GLU A 10 11.04 17.41 -8.93
CA GLU A 10 9.60 17.31 -8.72
C GLU A 10 9.17 15.97 -8.12
N ALA A 11 9.76 14.85 -8.58
CA ALA A 11 9.46 13.52 -8.05
C ALA A 11 9.95 13.36 -6.60
N ILE A 12 11.11 13.94 -6.27
CA ILE A 12 11.63 13.96 -4.89
C ILE A 12 10.68 14.75 -3.98
N ARG A 13 10.21 15.92 -4.43
CA ARG A 13 9.24 16.73 -3.70
C ARG A 13 7.91 16.00 -3.48
N ALA A 14 7.39 15.36 -4.52
CA ALA A 14 6.14 14.60 -4.43
C ALA A 14 6.26 13.42 -3.43
N LEU A 15 7.40 12.72 -3.43
CA LEU A 15 7.67 11.65 -2.47
C LEU A 15 7.76 12.17 -1.03
N ALA A 16 8.48 13.27 -0.82
CA ALA A 16 8.62 13.91 0.49
C ALA A 16 7.26 14.39 1.03
N GLU A 17 6.41 14.97 0.18
CA GLU A 17 5.06 15.37 0.57
C GLU A 17 4.17 14.16 0.88
N ALA A 18 4.21 13.10 0.06
CA ALA A 18 3.48 11.88 0.32
C ALA A 18 3.92 11.18 1.62
N GLU A 19 5.22 11.22 1.94
CA GLU A 19 5.76 10.73 3.20
C GLU A 19 5.28 11.59 4.38
N ALA A 20 5.35 12.92 4.28
CA ALA A 20 4.81 13.82 5.30
C ALA A 20 3.31 13.61 5.54
N ARG A 21 2.51 13.40 4.48
CA ARG A 21 1.09 13.06 4.60
C ARG A 21 0.87 11.71 5.28
N ARG A 22 1.67 10.68 4.96
CA ARG A 22 1.60 9.37 5.62
C ARG A 22 1.99 9.43 7.09
N ALA A 23 3.00 10.23 7.44
CA ALA A 23 3.43 10.42 8.83
C ALA A 23 2.40 11.20 9.66
N ALA A 24 1.70 12.17 9.04
CA ALA A 24 0.64 12.95 9.69
C ALA A 24 -0.71 12.21 9.74
N ALA A 25 -0.95 11.25 8.84
CA ALA A 25 -2.14 10.42 8.86
C ALA A 25 -2.09 9.47 10.06
N GLN A 26 -3.09 9.57 10.94
CA GLN A 26 -3.28 8.53 11.94
C GLN A 26 -3.70 7.24 11.23
N ALA A 27 -3.06 6.14 11.61
CA ALA A 27 -3.53 4.83 11.18
C ALA A 27 -4.98 4.68 11.66
N PRO A 28 -5.93 4.36 10.77
CA PRO A 28 -7.29 4.07 11.19
C PRO A 28 -7.24 2.92 12.20
N ASP A 29 -7.91 3.11 13.34
CA ASP A 29 -8.05 2.09 14.38
C ASP A 29 -9.04 1.03 13.90
N LEU A 30 -8.58 0.21 12.95
CA LEU A 30 -9.31 -0.91 12.39
C LEU A 30 -8.90 -2.18 13.17
N PRO A 31 -9.86 -3.04 13.53
CA PRO A 31 -9.53 -4.31 14.15
C PRO A 31 -8.59 -5.10 13.23
N LYS A 32 -7.60 -5.76 13.84
CA LYS A 32 -6.66 -6.61 13.12
C LYS A 32 -7.43 -7.70 12.38
N GLU A 33 -7.23 -7.77 11.07
CA GLU A 33 -7.83 -8.85 10.29
C GLU A 33 -7.13 -10.18 10.61
N LEU A 34 -7.94 -11.20 10.89
CA LEU A 34 -7.49 -12.56 11.20
C LEU A 34 -7.92 -13.46 10.05
N GLY A 35 -6.97 -14.18 9.44
CA GLY A 35 -7.24 -15.06 8.29
C GLY A 35 -7.35 -14.34 6.95
N GLY A 36 -7.25 -13.00 6.90
CA GLY A 36 -7.13 -12.24 5.66
C GLY A 36 -5.73 -12.31 5.04
N ARG A 37 -5.60 -11.80 3.81
CA ARG A 37 -4.31 -11.70 3.10
C ARG A 37 -3.30 -10.91 3.95
N LYS A 38 -2.06 -11.42 4.09
CA LYS A 38 -0.98 -10.73 4.80
C LYS A 38 -0.64 -9.35 4.22
N ASP A 39 -0.77 -9.23 2.89
CA ASP A 39 -0.50 -8.01 2.14
C ASP A 39 -1.76 -7.63 1.35
N GLY A 40 -2.29 -6.44 1.64
CA GLY A 40 -3.40 -5.84 0.90
C GLY A 40 -4.74 -5.81 1.65
N PRO A 41 -5.69 -5.00 1.17
CA PRO A 41 -7.03 -4.92 1.72
C PRO A 41 -7.82 -6.22 1.55
N GLU A 42 -8.80 -6.42 2.42
CA GLU A 42 -9.64 -7.63 2.47
C GLU A 42 -10.44 -7.82 1.17
N PRO A 43 -10.32 -8.98 0.49
CA PRO A 43 -11.00 -9.21 -0.79
C PRO A 43 -12.52 -9.11 -0.71
N VAL A 44 -13.17 -9.53 0.39
CA VAL A 44 -14.64 -9.44 0.53
C VAL A 44 -15.07 -7.98 0.66
N ARG A 45 -14.33 -7.16 1.42
CA ARG A 45 -14.63 -5.74 1.66
C ARG A 45 -14.34 -4.86 0.46
N TYR A 46 -13.35 -5.19 -0.35
CA TYR A 46 -12.87 -4.34 -1.45
C TYR A 46 -13.01 -4.96 -2.85
N GLY A 47 -13.50 -6.19 -2.95
CA GLY A 47 -13.74 -6.88 -4.22
C GLY A 47 -12.48 -7.38 -4.94
N ASP A 48 -11.29 -7.22 -4.36
CA ASP A 48 -10.03 -7.62 -4.97
C ASP A 48 -9.57 -9.01 -4.51
N TRP A 49 -10.02 -10.02 -5.25
CA TRP A 49 -9.62 -11.41 -5.10
C TRP A 49 -8.35 -11.75 -5.89
N GLU A 50 -7.72 -10.78 -6.56
CA GLU A 50 -6.57 -11.04 -7.39
C GLU A 50 -5.25 -10.85 -6.64
N LYS A 51 -4.34 -11.80 -6.82
CA LYS A 51 -2.94 -11.67 -6.41
C LYS A 51 -2.05 -12.03 -7.60
N LYS A 52 -1.33 -11.03 -8.13
CA LYS A 52 -0.49 -11.16 -9.33
C LYS A 52 -1.27 -11.64 -10.57
N GLY A 53 -2.51 -11.18 -10.74
CA GLY A 53 -3.36 -11.53 -11.88
C GLY A 53 -3.97 -12.94 -11.82
N ILE A 54 -3.93 -13.58 -10.65
CA ILE A 54 -4.58 -14.87 -10.39
C ILE A 54 -5.65 -14.62 -9.33
N ALA A 55 -6.90 -15.00 -9.63
CA ALA A 55 -7.96 -15.04 -8.63
C ALA A 55 -7.61 -16.11 -7.60
N ILE A 56 -7.39 -15.69 -6.36
CA ILE A 56 -7.06 -16.55 -5.23
C ILE A 56 -8.20 -16.45 -4.22
N ASP A 57 -8.77 -17.60 -3.90
CA ASP A 57 -9.57 -17.82 -2.71
C ASP A 57 -8.65 -18.48 -1.67
N PHE A 58 -8.89 -18.26 -0.36
CA PHE A 58 -8.15 -18.73 0.83
C PHE A 58 -6.68 -18.28 1.02
#